data_AF-A0A950W832-F1
#
_entry.id   AF-A0A950W832-F1
#
_cell.length_a   1.000
_cell.length_b   1.000
_cell.length_c   1.000
_cell.angle_alpha   90.00
_cell.angle_beta   90.00
_cell.angle_gamma   90.00
#
_symmetry.space_group_name_H-M   'P 1'
#
loop_
_entity.id
_entity.type
_entity.pdbx_description
1 polymer ?
#
loop_
_entity_poly.entity_id
_entity_poly.type
_entity_poly.pdbx_seq_one_letter_code
_entity_poly.pdbx_strand_id
1 'polypeptide(L)'
;MTTPLDALAEALHECRKYASGAEAPPEAILWCDPGGEFAPILPALRSCLPNLLSFGSYDPSARTGPALWLRAAAVGQVVDVVWAEDEPAIIYLPGHGRDTLRGAEDCPGELAPLVWFAVAGSFFGQPKQARDWTLRGFLAAQGSPVGLEIPDDKATREALSRTASRLFAEAVEALKGRRLDAMALDGLPVPDPVADMLRWIDGTLTPEADPERFNAFASLAAKQMDFNPRKKSPHDAAARLAKREKTWAQVWDRFEAADGKFEGVKLLYLEEPVKQQSIFEHPETYPSIIAHDEKELRQALFALASATRERAAATLVDLEERMAARDRMG
;
A
#
# COMPACT_ATOMS: atom_id res chain seq x y z
N MET A 1 -3.60 -2.42 -15.28
CA MET A 1 -4.90 -1.72 -15.31
C MET A 1 -4.58 -0.24 -15.18
N THR A 2 -5.53 0.67 -15.42
CA THR A 2 -5.25 2.10 -15.23
C THR A 2 -5.80 2.52 -13.89
N THR A 3 -4.94 2.99 -12.99
CA THR A 3 -5.34 3.55 -11.69
C THR A 3 -5.55 5.06 -11.80
N PRO A 4 -6.26 5.71 -10.86
CA PRO A 4 -6.30 7.16 -10.80
C PRO A 4 -4.91 7.79 -10.60
N LEU A 5 -3.97 7.06 -10.01
CA LEU A 5 -2.57 7.48 -9.90
C LEU A 5 -1.89 7.57 -11.27
N ASP A 6 -2.07 6.56 -12.11
CA ASP A 6 -1.51 6.54 -13.48
C ASP A 6 -2.11 7.66 -14.32
N ALA A 7 -3.44 7.84 -14.22
CA ALA A 7 -4.14 8.91 -14.91
C ALA A 7 -3.66 10.31 -14.49
N LEU A 8 -3.34 10.50 -13.20
CA LEU A 8 -2.79 11.76 -12.69
C LEU A 8 -1.35 11.97 -13.15
N ALA A 9 -0.53 10.92 -13.15
CA ALA A 9 0.83 10.99 -13.65
C ALA A 9 0.87 11.33 -15.14
N GLU A 10 0.01 10.70 -15.94
CA GLU A 10 -0.16 11.03 -17.36
C GLU A 10 -0.65 12.46 -17.55
N ALA A 11 -1.66 12.91 -16.80
CA ALA A 11 -2.17 14.28 -16.90
C ALA A 11 -1.11 15.35 -16.55
N LEU A 12 -0.25 15.08 -15.57
CA LEU A 12 0.91 15.93 -15.26
C LEU A 12 1.92 15.93 -16.38
N HIS A 13 2.21 14.75 -16.94
CA HIS A 13 3.15 14.61 -18.05
C HIS A 13 2.67 15.33 -19.32
N GLU A 14 1.38 15.29 -19.60
CA GLU A 14 0.75 15.98 -20.72
C GLU A 14 0.90 17.51 -20.66
N CYS A 15 1.08 18.09 -19.46
CA CYS A 15 1.35 19.52 -19.30
C CYS A 15 2.70 19.98 -19.85
N ARG A 16 3.59 19.07 -20.25
CA ARG A 16 4.82 19.42 -20.97
C ARG A 16 4.57 19.79 -22.43
N LYS A 17 3.43 19.42 -23.00
CA LYS A 17 3.12 19.68 -24.41
C LYS A 17 2.93 21.18 -24.62
N TYR A 18 3.56 21.70 -25.67
CA TYR A 18 3.51 23.11 -26.04
C TYR A 18 3.40 23.24 -27.56
N ALA A 19 2.91 24.38 -28.04
CA ALA A 19 2.84 24.66 -29.45
C ALA A 19 4.20 25.17 -29.96
N SER A 20 5.08 24.28 -30.42
CA SER A 20 6.47 24.62 -30.80
C SER A 20 6.62 25.67 -31.91
N GLY A 21 5.55 25.96 -32.67
CA GLY A 21 5.51 27.05 -33.63
C GLY A 21 5.22 28.44 -33.05
N ALA A 22 4.81 28.54 -31.78
CA ALA A 22 4.40 29.77 -31.11
C ALA A 22 4.99 29.97 -29.71
N GLU A 23 5.37 28.88 -29.03
CA GLU A 23 5.77 28.87 -27.62
C GLU A 23 7.12 28.15 -27.45
N ALA A 24 7.87 28.56 -26.43
CA ALA A 24 9.03 27.83 -25.95
C ALA A 24 8.59 26.63 -25.08
N PRO A 25 9.41 25.56 -24.95
CA PRO A 25 9.12 24.48 -24.01
C PRO A 25 9.00 25.02 -22.58
N PRO A 26 8.05 24.50 -21.77
CA PRO A 26 7.89 24.96 -20.39
C PRO A 26 9.11 24.58 -19.55
N GLU A 27 9.67 25.54 -18.81
CA GLU A 27 10.82 25.28 -17.93
C GLU A 27 10.45 24.44 -16.70
N ALA A 28 9.19 24.53 -16.26
CA ALA A 28 8.65 23.75 -15.15
C ALA A 28 7.13 23.59 -15.28
N ILE A 29 6.59 22.57 -14.62
CA ILE A 29 5.16 22.36 -14.45
C ILE A 29 4.80 22.73 -13.01
N LEU A 30 3.97 23.75 -12.82
CA LEU A 30 3.49 24.20 -11.53
C LEU A 30 2.18 23.49 -11.16
N TRP A 31 2.20 22.75 -10.05
CA TRP A 31 1.01 22.11 -9.50
C TRP A 31 0.64 22.74 -8.16
N CYS A 32 -0.27 23.70 -8.22
CA CYS A 32 -0.83 24.37 -7.06
C CYS A 32 -1.97 23.55 -6.44
N ASP A 33 -1.93 23.39 -5.12
CA ASP A 33 -2.96 22.69 -4.35
C ASP A 33 -3.28 23.48 -3.07
N PRO A 34 -4.20 24.46 -3.13
CA PRO A 34 -4.59 25.27 -1.98
C PRO A 34 -5.07 24.45 -0.77
N GLY A 35 -5.69 23.29 -1.02
CA GLY A 35 -6.23 22.43 0.04
C GLY A 35 -5.20 21.42 0.58
N GLY A 36 -4.06 21.26 -0.09
CA GLY A 36 -3.09 20.20 0.21
C GLY A 36 -3.68 18.80 0.09
N GLU A 37 -4.78 18.64 -0.66
CA GLU A 37 -5.55 17.41 -0.76
C GLU A 37 -4.74 16.26 -1.37
N PHE A 38 -3.77 16.53 -2.25
CA PHE A 38 -2.97 15.52 -2.92
C PHE A 38 -1.71 15.11 -2.13
N ALA A 39 -1.42 15.72 -0.98
CA ALA A 39 -0.25 15.39 -0.17
C ALA A 39 -0.13 13.88 0.18
N PRO A 40 -1.20 13.16 0.54
CA PRO A 40 -1.12 11.74 0.88
C PRO A 40 -0.68 10.82 -0.27
N ILE A 41 -0.85 11.23 -1.53
CA ILE A 41 -0.54 10.41 -2.70
C ILE A 41 0.86 10.66 -3.28
N LEU A 42 1.55 11.72 -2.84
CA LEU A 42 2.88 12.07 -3.37
C LEU A 42 3.93 10.95 -3.24
N PRO A 43 4.00 10.16 -2.14
CA PRO A 43 4.99 9.09 -2.06
C PRO A 43 4.84 8.07 -3.20
N ALA A 44 3.60 7.75 -3.58
CA ALA A 44 3.32 6.84 -4.69
C ALA A 44 3.67 7.50 -6.03
N LEU A 45 3.21 8.75 -6.28
CA LEU A 45 3.50 9.48 -7.50
C LEU A 45 5.00 9.65 -7.75
N ARG A 46 5.79 9.94 -6.71
CA ARG A 46 7.25 10.09 -6.78
C ARG A 46 7.98 8.83 -7.26
N SER A 47 7.36 7.66 -7.12
CA SER A 47 7.93 6.40 -7.63
C SER A 47 7.79 6.31 -9.15
N CYS A 48 6.79 6.97 -9.73
CA CYS A 48 6.50 7.01 -11.16
C CYS A 48 7.01 8.29 -11.84
N LEU A 49 7.12 9.39 -11.09
CA LEU A 49 7.54 10.72 -11.55
C LEU A 49 8.84 11.13 -10.84
N PRO A 50 10.02 10.84 -11.40
CA PRO A 50 11.29 11.16 -10.77
C PRO A 50 11.56 12.67 -10.69
N ASN A 51 10.94 13.46 -11.57
CA ASN A 51 10.99 14.93 -11.67
C ASN A 51 9.97 15.65 -10.77
N LEU A 52 9.25 14.94 -9.89
CA LEU A 52 8.30 15.52 -8.95
C LEU A 52 9.00 16.03 -7.69
N LEU A 53 9.02 17.36 -7.55
CA LEU A 53 9.50 18.11 -6.40
C LEU A 53 8.34 18.66 -5.57
N SER A 54 8.58 18.95 -4.29
CA SER A 54 7.53 19.51 -3.42
C SER A 54 8.03 20.65 -2.55
N PHE A 55 7.23 21.69 -2.44
CA PHE A 55 7.49 22.80 -1.53
C PHE A 55 7.24 22.40 -0.09
N GLY A 56 8.18 22.74 0.79
CA GLY A 56 8.09 22.49 2.22
C GLY A 56 9.44 22.61 2.93
N SER A 57 9.53 22.02 4.12
CA SER A 57 10.80 21.91 4.85
C SER A 57 11.82 21.11 4.05
N TYR A 58 13.11 21.46 4.18
CA TYR A 58 14.20 20.83 3.47
C TYR A 58 14.34 19.33 3.83
N ASP A 59 14.02 18.48 2.88
CA ASP A 59 14.19 17.02 2.91
C ASP A 59 14.49 16.50 1.48
N PRO A 60 15.77 16.48 1.07
CA PRO A 60 16.18 16.01 -0.24
C PRO A 60 15.81 14.56 -0.53
N SER A 61 15.75 13.70 0.50
CA SER A 61 15.39 12.29 0.34
C SER A 61 13.96 12.11 -0.14
N ALA A 62 13.07 13.01 0.29
CA ALA A 62 11.70 13.12 -0.17
C ALA A 62 11.55 14.10 -1.35
N ARG A 63 12.64 14.60 -1.94
CA ARG A 63 12.63 15.67 -2.97
C ARG A 63 11.76 16.87 -2.57
N THR A 64 11.85 17.25 -1.30
CA THR A 64 11.06 18.33 -0.72
C THR A 64 11.99 19.44 -0.23
N GLY A 65 11.62 20.70 -0.43
CA GLY A 65 12.42 21.80 0.10
C GLY A 65 11.85 23.18 -0.15
N PRO A 66 12.54 24.22 0.35
CA PRO A 66 12.11 25.59 0.18
C PRO A 66 12.21 26.03 -1.29
N ALA A 67 11.50 27.10 -1.66
CA ALA A 67 11.43 27.61 -3.03
C ALA A 67 12.80 27.84 -3.69
N LEU A 68 13.79 28.33 -2.95
CA LEU A 68 15.13 28.54 -3.48
C LEU A 68 15.80 27.22 -3.86
N TRP A 69 15.64 26.19 -3.02
CA TRP A 69 16.14 24.85 -3.30
C TRP A 69 15.41 24.22 -4.50
N LEU A 70 14.07 24.38 -4.56
CA LEU A 70 13.27 23.90 -5.68
C LEU A 70 13.70 24.53 -7.01
N ARG A 71 13.96 25.85 -7.02
CA ARG A 71 14.45 26.54 -8.21
C ARG A 71 15.79 25.96 -8.67
N ALA A 72 16.72 25.74 -7.75
CA ALA A 72 18.02 25.14 -8.07
C ALA A 72 17.87 23.69 -8.58
N ALA A 73 17.03 22.89 -7.93
CA ALA A 73 16.76 21.51 -8.34
C ALA A 73 16.11 21.44 -9.72
N ALA A 74 15.16 22.33 -10.02
CA ALA A 74 14.45 22.38 -11.29
C ALA A 74 15.38 22.64 -12.50
N VAL A 75 16.51 23.34 -12.29
CA VAL A 75 17.53 23.59 -13.32
C VAL A 75 18.77 22.68 -13.18
N GLY A 76 18.63 21.55 -12.48
CA GLY A 76 19.68 20.52 -12.39
C GLY A 76 20.91 20.93 -11.56
N GLN A 77 20.81 21.92 -10.67
CA GLN A 77 21.93 22.39 -9.84
C GLN A 77 22.05 21.65 -8.48
N VAL A 78 21.22 20.63 -8.23
CA VAL A 78 21.23 19.82 -7.01
C VAL A 78 21.69 18.41 -7.34
N VAL A 79 22.89 18.04 -6.88
CA VAL A 79 23.59 16.80 -7.27
C VAL A 79 22.78 15.52 -7.01
N ASP A 80 22.09 15.45 -5.87
CA ASP A 80 21.36 14.24 -5.46
C ASP A 80 19.96 14.10 -6.09
N VAL A 81 19.59 15.03 -6.97
CA VAL A 81 18.25 15.10 -7.57
C VAL A 81 18.39 15.05 -9.09
N VAL A 82 18.13 13.88 -9.67
CA VAL A 82 18.40 13.58 -11.08
C VAL A 82 17.18 12.94 -11.74
N TRP A 83 16.88 13.39 -12.95
CA TRP A 83 15.95 12.80 -13.91
C TRP A 83 16.43 13.13 -15.34
N ALA A 84 15.68 12.74 -16.37
CA ALA A 84 16.07 12.97 -17.76
C ALA A 84 16.09 14.48 -18.11
N GLU A 85 17.12 14.96 -18.82
CA GLU A 85 17.34 16.39 -19.10
C GLU A 85 16.22 17.03 -19.94
N ASP A 86 15.45 16.24 -20.68
CA ASP A 86 14.33 16.66 -21.51
C ASP A 86 12.99 16.74 -20.76
N GLU A 87 12.95 16.33 -19.49
CA GLU A 87 11.74 16.38 -18.67
C GLU A 87 11.75 17.63 -17.76
N PRO A 88 10.76 18.54 -17.89
CA PRO A 88 10.67 19.69 -16.99
C PRO A 88 10.34 19.24 -15.57
N ALA A 89 10.82 19.99 -14.57
CA ALA A 89 10.49 19.70 -13.18
C ALA A 89 9.00 19.90 -12.90
N ILE A 90 8.37 18.99 -12.15
CA ILE A 90 7.01 19.16 -11.64
C ILE A 90 7.12 19.68 -10.21
N ILE A 91 6.65 20.90 -9.96
CA ILE A 91 6.75 21.56 -8.67
C ILE A 91 5.37 21.59 -8.00
N TYR A 92 5.20 20.74 -7.00
CA TYR A 92 3.98 20.67 -6.19
C TYR A 92 4.02 21.67 -5.02
N LEU A 93 2.95 22.45 -4.90
CA LEU A 93 2.82 23.58 -3.97
C LEU A 93 1.59 23.39 -3.06
N PRO A 94 1.73 22.62 -1.97
CA PRO A 94 0.63 22.44 -1.03
C PRO A 94 0.34 23.75 -0.28
N GLY A 95 -0.94 24.05 -0.06
CA GLY A 95 -1.40 25.25 0.65
C GLY A 95 -1.37 26.54 -0.17
N HIS A 96 -0.99 26.48 -1.45
CA HIS A 96 -0.87 27.65 -2.31
C HIS A 96 -1.64 27.48 -3.61
N GLY A 97 -2.36 28.54 -4.02
CA GLY A 97 -3.07 28.59 -5.29
C GLY A 97 -2.27 29.28 -6.38
N ARG A 98 -2.68 29.11 -7.64
CA ARG A 98 -2.04 29.75 -8.79
C ARG A 98 -1.99 31.28 -8.68
N ASP A 99 -3.02 31.87 -8.08
CA ASP A 99 -3.15 33.33 -7.97
C ASP A 99 -2.05 33.91 -7.06
N THR A 100 -1.61 33.13 -6.06
CA THR A 100 -0.48 33.49 -5.19
C THR A 100 0.82 33.68 -5.96
N LEU A 101 1.06 32.86 -6.99
CA LEU A 101 2.28 32.98 -7.82
C LEU A 101 2.15 34.00 -8.95
N ARG A 102 0.94 34.26 -9.43
CA ARG A 102 0.68 35.24 -10.50
C ARG A 102 0.65 36.69 -9.99
N GLY A 103 0.25 36.90 -8.74
CA GLY A 103 0.30 38.21 -8.10
C GLY A 103 1.71 38.57 -7.67
N ALA A 104 2.52 39.17 -8.55
CA ALA A 104 3.93 39.49 -8.25
C ALA A 104 4.12 40.43 -7.04
N GLU A 105 3.15 41.31 -6.76
CA GLU A 105 3.21 42.24 -5.61
C GLU A 105 2.75 41.62 -4.29
N ASP A 106 1.82 40.65 -4.34
CA ASP A 106 1.21 40.00 -3.16
C ASP A 106 1.79 38.59 -2.89
N CYS A 107 2.71 38.12 -3.72
CA CYS A 107 3.35 36.80 -3.55
C CYS A 107 4.20 36.78 -2.27
N PRO A 108 3.99 35.82 -1.36
CA PRO A 108 4.83 35.67 -0.17
C PRO A 108 6.30 35.56 -0.55
N GLY A 109 7.17 36.19 0.25
CA GLY A 109 8.62 36.20 0.00
C GLY A 109 9.24 34.80 -0.07
N GLU A 110 8.63 33.83 0.61
CA GLU A 110 9.04 32.42 0.57
C GLU A 110 8.83 31.77 -0.80
N LEU A 111 7.87 32.24 -1.60
CA LEU A 111 7.56 31.72 -2.94
C LEU A 111 8.17 32.56 -4.07
N ALA A 112 8.70 33.75 -3.75
CA ALA A 112 9.31 34.66 -4.72
C ALA A 112 10.32 33.98 -5.68
N PRO A 113 11.16 33.01 -5.24
CA PRO A 113 12.06 32.32 -6.16
C PRO A 113 11.36 31.55 -7.29
N LEU A 114 10.11 31.14 -7.11
CA LEU A 114 9.33 30.32 -8.05
C LEU A 114 8.45 31.15 -9.00
N VAL A 115 8.30 32.46 -8.79
CA VAL A 115 7.45 33.35 -9.61
C VAL A 115 7.84 33.32 -11.09
N TRP A 116 9.14 33.15 -11.40
CA TRP A 116 9.60 32.99 -12.79
C TRP A 116 8.90 31.83 -13.52
N PHE A 117 8.71 30.69 -12.84
CA PHE A 117 8.03 29.54 -13.42
C PHE A 117 6.52 29.76 -13.64
N ALA A 118 5.92 30.79 -13.02
CA ALA A 118 4.55 31.19 -13.33
C ALA A 118 4.43 31.85 -14.72
N VAL A 119 5.57 32.32 -15.27
CA VAL A 119 5.65 32.95 -16.59
C VAL A 119 6.28 31.99 -17.61
N ALA A 120 7.38 31.34 -17.27
CA ALA A 120 8.14 30.46 -18.17
C ALA A 120 7.71 28.97 -18.11
N GLY A 121 6.84 28.62 -17.16
CA GLY A 121 6.32 27.26 -16.97
C GLY A 121 4.86 27.11 -17.37
N SER A 122 4.33 25.91 -17.13
CA SER A 122 2.92 25.58 -17.35
C SER A 122 2.22 25.24 -16.05
N PHE A 123 0.98 25.70 -15.87
CA PHE A 123 0.18 25.34 -14.70
C PHE A 123 -0.61 24.05 -14.96
N PHE A 124 -0.47 23.07 -14.07
CA PHE A 124 -1.40 21.94 -14.00
C PHE A 124 -2.72 22.41 -13.38
N GLY A 125 -3.80 22.35 -14.15
CA GLY A 125 -5.11 22.84 -13.71
C GLY A 125 -6.22 22.44 -14.66
N GLN A 126 -7.44 22.85 -14.31
CA GLN A 126 -8.63 22.57 -15.09
C GLN A 126 -8.54 23.24 -16.48
N PRO A 127 -8.54 22.47 -17.59
CA PRO A 127 -8.27 23.00 -18.92
C PRO A 127 -9.21 24.13 -19.35
N LYS A 128 -10.48 24.09 -18.93
CA LYS A 128 -11.51 25.05 -19.37
C LYS A 128 -11.68 26.26 -18.45
N GLN A 129 -11.35 26.13 -17.17
CA GLN A 129 -11.67 27.15 -16.15
C GLN A 129 -10.42 27.84 -15.61
N ALA A 130 -9.22 27.40 -15.98
CA ALA A 130 -7.96 27.89 -15.43
C ALA A 130 -7.97 27.92 -13.89
N ARG A 131 -8.55 26.89 -13.26
CA ARG A 131 -8.63 26.70 -11.80
C ARG A 131 -7.74 25.56 -11.34
N ASP A 132 -7.31 25.62 -10.09
CA ASP A 132 -6.57 24.53 -9.44
C ASP A 132 -7.44 23.28 -9.30
N TRP A 133 -6.80 22.11 -9.39
CA TRP A 133 -7.49 20.85 -9.19
C TRP A 133 -7.76 20.63 -7.70
N THR A 134 -8.93 20.07 -7.39
CA THR A 134 -9.22 19.40 -6.11
C THR A 134 -9.21 17.89 -6.37
N LEU A 135 -9.05 17.04 -5.34
CA LEU A 135 -9.08 15.58 -5.53
C LEU A 135 -10.36 15.15 -6.24
N ARG A 136 -11.51 15.57 -5.70
CA ARG A 136 -12.82 15.30 -6.31
C ARG A 136 -12.89 15.89 -7.71
N GLY A 137 -12.42 17.12 -7.92
CA GLY A 137 -12.42 17.76 -9.21
C GLY A 137 -11.70 16.92 -10.26
N PHE A 138 -10.50 16.43 -9.95
CA PHE A 138 -9.72 15.59 -10.86
C PHE A 138 -10.40 14.25 -11.15
N LEU A 139 -10.93 13.60 -10.12
CA LEU A 139 -11.55 12.27 -10.22
C LEU A 139 -12.92 12.30 -10.90
N ALA A 140 -13.72 13.35 -10.68
CA ALA A 140 -15.10 13.45 -11.13
C ALA A 140 -15.32 14.38 -12.33
N ALA A 141 -14.29 15.10 -12.79
CA ALA A 141 -14.43 16.02 -13.92
C ALA A 141 -14.91 15.31 -15.18
N GLN A 142 -15.88 15.92 -15.86
CA GLN A 142 -16.34 15.42 -17.16
C GLN A 142 -15.23 15.53 -18.20
N GLY A 143 -14.86 14.38 -18.78
CA GLY A 143 -13.73 14.25 -19.69
C GLY A 143 -12.38 13.98 -19.01
N SER A 144 -12.35 13.84 -17.68
CA SER A 144 -11.20 13.23 -16.99
C SER A 144 -11.10 11.74 -17.38
N PRO A 145 -9.89 11.20 -17.58
CA PRO A 145 -9.69 9.77 -17.83
C PRO A 145 -10.30 8.87 -16.75
N VAL A 146 -10.47 9.38 -15.52
CA VAL A 146 -11.03 8.63 -14.38
C VAL A 146 -12.58 8.62 -14.39
N GLY A 147 -13.21 9.80 -14.44
CA GLY A 147 -14.65 9.96 -14.65
C GLY A 147 -15.56 9.28 -13.61
N LEU A 148 -15.28 9.47 -12.31
CA LEU A 148 -16.02 8.83 -11.20
C LEU A 148 -17.23 9.65 -10.73
N GLU A 149 -18.27 8.97 -10.26
CA GLU A 149 -19.41 9.63 -9.63
C GLU A 149 -19.14 9.85 -8.13
N ILE A 150 -18.63 11.02 -7.79
CA ILE A 150 -18.34 11.41 -6.40
C ILE A 150 -19.29 12.56 -5.98
N PRO A 151 -20.19 12.33 -5.00
CA PRO A 151 -21.06 13.36 -4.46
C PRO A 151 -20.30 14.57 -3.91
N ASP A 152 -20.92 15.74 -4.02
CA ASP A 152 -20.31 17.01 -3.59
C ASP A 152 -20.82 17.49 -2.22
N ASP A 153 -20.86 16.59 -1.25
CA ASP A 153 -21.21 16.89 0.13
C ASP A 153 -19.98 16.86 1.06
N LYS A 154 -20.11 17.51 2.23
CA LYS A 154 -19.01 17.65 3.18
C LYS A 154 -18.48 16.31 3.69
N ALA A 155 -19.35 15.35 3.99
CA ALA A 155 -18.94 14.06 4.54
C ALA A 155 -18.14 13.26 3.51
N THR A 156 -18.59 13.27 2.25
CA THR A 156 -17.89 12.60 1.14
C THR A 156 -16.52 13.25 0.88
N ARG A 157 -16.41 14.59 0.92
CA ARG A 157 -15.10 15.27 0.77
C ARG A 157 -14.12 14.90 1.89
N GLU A 158 -14.59 14.87 3.14
CA GLU A 158 -13.75 14.45 4.27
C GLU A 158 -13.31 12.99 4.16
N ALA A 159 -14.22 12.09 3.75
CA ALA A 159 -13.89 10.69 3.49
C ALA A 159 -12.87 10.54 2.35
N LEU A 160 -13.02 11.34 1.28
CA LEU A 160 -12.11 11.35 0.15
C LEU A 160 -10.68 11.72 0.57
N SER A 161 -10.50 12.77 1.37
CA SER A 161 -9.17 13.16 1.87
C SER A 161 -8.51 12.05 2.71
N ARG A 162 -9.28 11.32 3.53
CA ARG A 162 -8.76 10.20 4.34
C ARG A 162 -8.48 8.93 3.55
N THR A 163 -9.11 8.77 2.39
CA THR A 163 -9.07 7.54 1.57
C THR A 163 -8.27 7.73 0.28
N ALA A 164 -7.78 8.94 0.00
CA ALA A 164 -7.11 9.30 -1.25
C ALA A 164 -6.00 8.31 -1.66
N SER A 165 -5.10 7.96 -0.74
CA SER A 165 -4.03 6.99 -1.01
C SER A 165 -4.54 5.60 -1.42
N ARG A 166 -5.67 5.16 -0.86
CA ARG A 166 -6.31 3.89 -1.22
C ARG A 166 -7.00 4.02 -2.57
N LEU A 167 -7.83 5.04 -2.73
CA LEU A 167 -8.60 5.26 -3.95
C LEU A 167 -7.69 5.37 -5.19
N PHE A 168 -6.54 6.04 -5.05
CA PHE A 168 -5.60 6.20 -6.17
C PHE A 168 -4.84 4.91 -6.52
N ALA A 169 -4.84 3.90 -5.66
CA ALA A 169 -4.23 2.60 -5.93
C ALA A 169 -5.22 1.56 -6.48
N GLU A 170 -6.53 1.86 -6.45
CA GLU A 170 -7.56 0.98 -7.00
C GLU A 170 -7.67 1.12 -8.52
N ALA A 171 -7.99 0.03 -9.21
CA ALA A 171 -8.24 0.07 -10.65
C ALA A 171 -9.48 0.93 -10.96
N VAL A 172 -9.38 1.82 -11.97
CA VAL A 172 -10.49 2.72 -12.35
C VAL A 172 -11.74 1.92 -12.74
N GLU A 173 -11.57 0.75 -13.35
CA GLU A 173 -12.65 -0.16 -13.73
C GLU A 173 -13.48 -0.65 -12.53
N ALA A 174 -12.84 -0.87 -11.37
CA ALA A 174 -13.52 -1.31 -10.14
C ALA A 174 -14.31 -0.18 -9.45
N LEU A 175 -14.00 1.07 -9.80
CA LEU A 175 -14.62 2.28 -9.27
C LEU A 175 -15.72 2.83 -10.20
N LYS A 176 -15.60 2.59 -11.52
CA LYS A 176 -16.57 3.05 -12.52
C LYS A 176 -17.95 2.44 -12.30
N GLY A 177 -18.99 3.25 -12.54
CA GLY A 177 -20.39 2.86 -12.37
C GLY A 177 -20.88 2.78 -10.92
N ARG A 178 -20.02 3.11 -9.94
CA ARG A 178 -20.38 3.22 -8.53
C ARG A 178 -20.46 4.68 -8.12
N ARG A 179 -21.44 4.99 -7.28
CA ARG A 179 -21.51 6.26 -6.55
C ARG A 179 -20.61 6.16 -5.32
N LEU A 180 -19.52 6.92 -5.30
CA LEU A 180 -18.53 6.91 -4.22
C LEU A 180 -18.86 7.98 -3.18
N ASP A 181 -19.88 7.71 -2.37
CA ASP A 181 -20.21 8.53 -1.20
C ASP A 181 -19.28 8.23 -0.01
N ALA A 182 -19.45 8.96 1.11
CA ALA A 182 -18.66 8.77 2.32
C ALA A 182 -18.58 7.30 2.79
N MET A 183 -19.70 6.58 2.79
CA MET A 183 -19.75 5.18 3.23
C MET A 183 -18.99 4.26 2.27
N ALA A 184 -19.15 4.46 0.97
CA ALA A 184 -18.43 3.70 -0.05
C ALA A 184 -16.91 3.96 0.00
N LEU A 185 -16.49 5.20 0.24
CA LEU A 185 -15.09 5.60 0.38
C LEU A 185 -14.47 5.02 1.66
N ASP A 186 -15.15 5.14 2.80
CA ASP A 186 -14.67 4.59 4.07
C ASP A 186 -14.61 3.05 4.03
N GLY A 187 -15.53 2.43 3.28
CA GLY A 187 -15.58 0.99 3.01
C GLY A 187 -14.57 0.48 1.97
N LEU A 188 -13.73 1.35 1.38
CA LEU A 188 -12.63 0.91 0.52
C LEU A 188 -11.71 -0.02 1.33
N PRO A 189 -11.36 -1.19 0.77
CA PRO A 189 -10.57 -2.18 1.49
C PRO A 189 -9.30 -1.53 2.04
N VAL A 190 -9.13 -1.59 3.36
CA VAL A 190 -7.89 -1.18 4.00
C VAL A 190 -6.79 -2.11 3.48
N PRO A 191 -5.64 -1.58 3.00
CA PRO A 191 -4.48 -2.40 2.75
C PRO A 191 -4.14 -3.11 4.06
N ASP A 192 -4.48 -4.39 4.13
CA ASP A 192 -4.33 -5.21 5.30
C ASP A 192 -3.21 -6.19 4.99
N PRO A 193 -1.94 -5.79 5.22
CA PRO A 193 -0.79 -6.61 4.85
C PRO A 193 -0.81 -7.96 5.59
N VAL A 194 -1.50 -8.06 6.73
CA VAL A 194 -1.69 -9.30 7.49
C VAL A 194 -2.65 -10.23 6.74
N ALA A 195 -3.82 -9.72 6.31
CA ALA A 195 -4.78 -10.51 5.53
C ALA A 195 -4.26 -10.84 4.13
N ASP A 196 -3.57 -9.92 3.48
CA ASP A 196 -3.00 -10.13 2.15
C ASP A 196 -1.81 -11.10 2.19
N MET A 197 -1.05 -11.17 3.30
CA MET A 197 -0.04 -12.23 3.53
C MET A 197 -0.69 -13.61 3.60
N LEU A 198 -1.78 -13.76 4.37
CA LEU A 198 -2.50 -15.03 4.45
C LEU A 198 -3.07 -15.46 3.10
N ARG A 199 -3.66 -14.53 2.33
CA ARG A 199 -4.14 -14.79 0.96
C ARG A 199 -3.03 -15.16 -0.01
N TRP A 200 -1.85 -14.56 0.14
CA TRP A 200 -0.69 -14.90 -0.69
C TRP A 200 -0.16 -16.30 -0.37
N ILE A 201 -0.06 -16.66 0.92
CA ILE A 201 0.32 -18.03 1.36
C ILE A 201 -0.71 -19.06 0.86
N ASP A 202 -1.99 -18.71 0.93
CA ASP A 202 -3.14 -19.50 0.49
C ASP A 202 -3.22 -19.67 -1.05
N GLY A 203 -2.50 -18.85 -1.80
CA GLY A 203 -2.49 -18.86 -3.27
C GLY A 203 -3.69 -18.15 -3.91
N THR A 204 -4.52 -17.45 -3.13
CA THR A 204 -5.64 -16.63 -3.63
C THR A 204 -5.22 -15.24 -4.06
N LEU A 205 -4.08 -14.74 -3.56
CA LEU A 205 -3.43 -13.52 -4.04
C LEU A 205 -2.15 -13.90 -4.79
N THR A 206 -2.17 -13.87 -6.13
CA THR A 206 -0.98 -14.12 -6.95
C THR A 206 -0.65 -12.92 -7.84
N PRO A 207 0.60 -12.79 -8.31
CA PRO A 207 0.99 -11.76 -9.27
C PRO A 207 0.14 -11.79 -10.55
N GLU A 208 -0.36 -12.95 -10.95
CA GLU A 208 -1.19 -13.14 -12.15
C GLU A 208 -2.66 -12.80 -11.91
N ALA A 209 -3.17 -13.00 -10.69
CA ALA A 209 -4.55 -12.72 -10.33
C ALA A 209 -4.79 -11.22 -10.11
N ASP A 210 -3.85 -10.55 -9.41
CA ASP A 210 -3.93 -9.12 -9.13
C ASP A 210 -2.51 -8.51 -8.99
N PRO A 211 -1.89 -8.12 -10.11
CA PRO A 211 -0.52 -7.62 -10.12
C PRO A 211 -0.32 -6.34 -9.30
N GLU A 212 -1.32 -5.45 -9.30
CA GLU A 212 -1.25 -4.13 -8.67
C GLU A 212 -1.37 -4.25 -7.15
N ARG A 213 -2.37 -5.01 -6.68
CA ARG A 213 -2.52 -5.32 -5.26
C ARG A 213 -1.35 -6.13 -4.72
N PHE A 214 -0.85 -7.11 -5.49
CA PHE A 214 0.34 -7.87 -5.11
C PHE A 214 1.58 -6.96 -4.97
N ASN A 215 1.76 -5.98 -5.85
CA ASN A 215 2.89 -5.05 -5.78
C ASN A 215 2.82 -4.10 -4.57
N ALA A 216 1.62 -3.61 -4.24
CA ALA A 216 1.39 -2.80 -3.05
C ALA A 216 1.60 -3.63 -1.77
N PHE A 217 1.02 -4.83 -1.71
CA PHE A 217 1.24 -5.80 -0.64
C PHE A 217 2.72 -6.12 -0.46
N ALA A 218 3.45 -6.48 -1.53
CA ALA A 218 4.84 -6.89 -1.44
C ALA A 218 5.75 -5.76 -0.92
N SER A 219 5.44 -4.52 -1.26
CA SER A 219 6.15 -3.34 -0.77
C SER A 219 5.86 -3.08 0.72
N LEU A 220 4.60 -3.25 1.14
CA LEU A 220 4.18 -3.12 2.54
C LEU A 220 4.74 -4.24 3.42
N ALA A 221 4.70 -5.49 2.96
CA ALA A 221 5.27 -6.65 3.64
C ALA A 221 6.79 -6.49 3.83
N ALA A 222 7.51 -5.98 2.83
CA ALA A 222 8.94 -5.74 2.94
C ALA A 222 9.26 -4.67 4.00
N LYS A 223 8.42 -3.64 4.10
CA LYS A 223 8.62 -2.52 5.03
C LYS A 223 8.17 -2.81 6.46
N GLN A 224 7.06 -3.52 6.64
CA GLN A 224 6.42 -3.73 7.95
C GLN A 224 6.71 -5.11 8.57
N MET A 225 7.00 -6.12 7.74
CA MET A 225 7.18 -7.51 8.19
C MET A 225 8.58 -8.07 7.87
N ASP A 226 9.48 -7.24 7.33
CA ASP A 226 10.82 -7.63 6.86
C ASP A 226 10.77 -8.91 6.00
N PHE A 227 9.74 -8.98 5.15
CA PHE A 227 9.46 -10.12 4.31
C PHE A 227 9.03 -9.65 2.93
N ASN A 228 9.77 -10.06 1.90
CA ASN A 228 9.49 -9.66 0.52
C ASN A 228 8.91 -10.85 -0.28
N PRO A 229 7.61 -10.85 -0.58
CA PRO A 229 6.92 -11.87 -1.37
C PRO A 229 7.44 -12.01 -2.81
N ARG A 230 8.19 -11.04 -3.34
CA ARG A 230 8.83 -11.13 -4.68
C ARG A 230 10.12 -11.94 -4.67
N LYS A 231 10.77 -12.06 -3.51
CA LYS A 231 12.09 -12.71 -3.36
C LYS A 231 12.00 -14.03 -2.59
N LYS A 232 10.95 -14.19 -1.81
CA LYS A 232 10.75 -15.34 -0.92
C LYS A 232 9.53 -16.13 -1.38
N SER A 233 9.56 -17.42 -1.12
CA SER A 233 8.48 -18.33 -1.47
C SER A 233 7.37 -18.32 -0.42
N PRO A 234 6.14 -18.76 -0.78
CA PRO A 234 5.08 -19.02 0.20
C PRO A 234 5.50 -20.01 1.30
N HIS A 235 6.42 -20.94 1.02
CA HIS A 235 7.03 -21.81 2.04
C HIS A 235 7.83 -21.00 3.07
N ASP A 236 8.68 -20.07 2.65
CA ASP A 236 9.44 -19.23 3.60
C ASP A 236 8.54 -18.39 4.52
N ALA A 237 7.34 -18.03 4.05
CA ALA A 237 6.33 -17.36 4.85
C ALA A 237 5.61 -18.32 5.80
N ALA A 238 5.30 -19.55 5.37
CA ALA A 238 4.75 -20.59 6.25
C ALA A 238 5.71 -20.89 7.42
N ALA A 239 7.01 -21.02 7.17
CA ALA A 239 8.03 -21.22 8.20
C ALA A 239 8.09 -20.08 9.22
N ARG A 240 7.92 -18.84 8.77
CA ARG A 240 7.90 -17.66 9.66
C ARG A 240 6.59 -17.52 10.42
N LEU A 241 5.48 -17.89 9.78
CA LEU A 241 4.17 -17.97 10.40
C LEU A 241 4.17 -19.02 11.53
N ALA A 242 4.78 -20.19 11.31
CA ALA A 242 4.94 -21.24 12.32
C ALA A 242 5.80 -20.83 13.52
N LYS A 243 6.82 -19.99 13.31
CA LYS A 243 7.71 -19.50 14.37
C LYS A 243 7.11 -18.35 15.21
N ARG A 244 5.99 -17.75 14.78
CA ARG A 244 5.29 -16.64 15.47
C ARG A 244 6.19 -15.47 15.89
N GLU A 245 7.25 -15.18 15.14
CA GLU A 245 8.22 -14.14 15.51
C GLU A 245 7.71 -12.71 15.20
N LYS A 246 7.75 -11.81 16.18
CA LYS A 246 7.47 -10.36 16.03
C LYS A 246 6.08 -10.09 15.45
N THR A 247 6.01 -9.46 14.26
CA THR A 247 4.75 -9.11 13.57
C THR A 247 3.99 -10.32 13.03
N TRP A 248 4.62 -11.51 12.98
CA TRP A 248 3.98 -12.75 12.55
C TRP A 248 3.04 -13.37 13.59
N ALA A 249 3.16 -12.99 14.88
CA ALA A 249 2.19 -13.38 15.91
C ALA A 249 0.78 -12.84 15.57
N GLN A 250 0.69 -11.59 15.10
CA GLN A 250 -0.59 -10.99 14.68
C GLN A 250 -1.18 -11.66 13.43
N VAL A 251 -0.32 -12.20 12.56
CA VAL A 251 -0.72 -12.98 11.39
C VAL A 251 -1.27 -14.34 11.82
N TRP A 252 -0.66 -14.94 12.84
CA TRP A 252 -1.12 -16.19 13.45
C TRP A 252 -2.48 -16.04 14.14
N ASP A 253 -2.64 -15.04 15.02
CA ASP A 253 -3.90 -14.78 15.73
C ASP A 253 -5.07 -14.61 14.75
N ARG A 254 -4.81 -13.99 13.60
CA ARG A 254 -5.80 -13.77 12.55
C ARG A 254 -6.08 -15.01 11.71
N PHE A 255 -5.10 -15.88 11.53
CA PHE A 255 -5.30 -17.19 10.92
C PHE A 255 -6.18 -18.07 11.80
N GLU A 256 -5.94 -18.09 13.11
CA GLU A 256 -6.74 -18.84 14.09
C GLU A 256 -8.18 -18.31 14.16
N ALA A 257 -8.36 -16.99 14.18
CA ALA A 257 -9.67 -16.35 14.17
C ALA A 257 -10.44 -16.51 12.84
N ALA A 258 -9.80 -16.98 11.76
CA ALA A 258 -10.41 -17.09 10.43
C ALA A 258 -11.23 -18.37 10.20
N ASP A 259 -11.32 -19.27 11.18
CA ASP A 259 -12.18 -20.46 11.21
C ASP A 259 -12.18 -21.25 9.88
N GLY A 260 -10.98 -21.61 9.41
CA GLY A 260 -10.81 -22.46 8.21
C GLY A 260 -11.00 -21.77 6.85
N LYS A 261 -11.16 -20.44 6.79
CA LYS A 261 -11.29 -19.70 5.50
C LYS A 261 -10.06 -19.75 4.59
N PHE A 262 -8.88 -20.09 5.10
CA PHE A 262 -7.64 -20.19 4.34
C PHE A 262 -7.22 -21.66 4.21
N GLU A 263 -7.88 -22.40 3.30
CA GLU A 263 -7.61 -23.83 3.05
C GLU A 263 -6.23 -24.12 2.44
N GLY A 264 -5.58 -23.11 1.85
CA GLY A 264 -4.30 -23.14 1.15
C GLY A 264 -3.08 -22.93 2.04
N VAL A 265 -3.25 -22.68 3.35
CA VAL A 265 -2.17 -22.82 4.35
C VAL A 265 -1.87 -24.33 4.61
N LYS A 266 -2.06 -25.18 3.60
CA LYS A 266 -1.58 -26.56 3.52
C LYS A 266 -0.05 -26.64 3.47
N LEU A 267 0.64 -25.53 3.23
CA LEU A 267 2.11 -25.46 3.29
C LEU A 267 2.63 -25.74 4.72
N LEU A 268 1.88 -25.40 5.76
CA LEU A 268 2.21 -25.79 7.15
C LEU A 268 2.16 -27.32 7.36
N TYR A 269 1.40 -28.07 6.53
CA TYR A 269 1.40 -29.54 6.57
C TYR A 269 2.64 -30.15 5.90
N LEU A 270 3.31 -29.39 5.03
CA LEU A 270 4.50 -29.82 4.27
C LEU A 270 5.81 -29.43 4.95
N GLU A 271 5.77 -28.53 5.93
CA GLU A 271 6.93 -28.22 6.76
C GLU A 271 7.11 -29.31 7.83
N GLU A 272 8.20 -30.08 7.69
CA GLU A 272 8.71 -30.88 8.79
C GLU A 272 9.45 -29.95 9.77
N PRO A 273 9.25 -30.09 11.10
CA PRO A 273 10.06 -29.37 12.06
C PRO A 273 11.54 -29.70 11.82
N VAL A 274 12.40 -28.68 11.82
CA VAL A 274 13.84 -28.91 11.72
C VAL A 274 14.21 -29.79 12.91
N LYS A 275 14.82 -30.96 12.67
CA LYS A 275 15.15 -32.01 13.67
C LYS A 275 16.16 -31.58 14.76
N GLN A 276 16.25 -30.29 15.07
CA GLN A 276 17.14 -29.75 16.08
C GLN A 276 16.33 -28.87 17.03
N GLN A 277 15.83 -29.51 18.09
CA GLN A 277 15.46 -28.99 19.41
C GLN A 277 15.76 -27.50 19.64
N SER A 278 15.03 -26.62 18.96
CA SER A 278 15.07 -25.19 19.22
C SER A 278 13.98 -24.90 20.23
N ILE A 279 14.36 -24.36 21.38
CA ILE A 279 13.48 -24.00 22.51
C ILE A 279 12.43 -22.94 22.09
N PHE A 280 12.56 -22.39 20.89
CA PHE A 280 11.69 -21.38 20.29
C PHE A 280 10.70 -21.94 19.24
N GLU A 281 10.72 -23.26 18.99
CA GLU A 281 9.73 -23.89 18.10
C GLU A 281 8.53 -24.36 18.92
N HIS A 282 7.33 -23.96 18.50
CA HIS A 282 6.03 -24.32 19.09
C HIS A 282 5.48 -25.56 18.39
N PRO A 283 5.66 -26.79 18.92
CA PRO A 283 5.30 -28.03 18.23
C PRO A 283 3.79 -28.12 17.92
N GLU A 284 2.96 -27.52 18.78
CA GLU A 284 1.50 -27.36 18.63
C GLU A 284 1.06 -26.59 17.38
N THR A 285 1.99 -25.97 16.65
CA THR A 285 1.71 -25.13 15.49
C THR A 285 1.76 -25.91 14.17
N TYR A 286 2.32 -27.13 14.18
CA TYR A 286 2.50 -27.96 12.98
C TYR A 286 1.39 -29.00 12.85
N PRO A 287 0.51 -28.90 11.85
CA PRO A 287 -0.56 -29.88 11.63
C PRO A 287 -0.06 -31.31 11.38
N SER A 288 1.18 -31.48 10.91
CA SER A 288 1.82 -32.79 10.72
C SER A 288 2.13 -33.50 12.04
N ILE A 289 2.57 -32.75 13.06
CA ILE A 289 2.81 -33.26 14.42
C ILE A 289 1.46 -33.59 15.07
N ILE A 290 0.47 -32.69 14.95
CA ILE A 290 -0.89 -32.94 15.46
C ILE A 290 -1.49 -34.20 14.83
N ALA A 291 -1.36 -34.39 13.52
CA ALA A 291 -1.89 -35.57 12.84
C ALA A 291 -1.15 -36.87 13.21
N HIS A 292 0.15 -36.79 13.46
CA HIS A 292 0.94 -37.91 13.96
C HIS A 292 0.48 -38.32 15.37
N ASP A 293 0.40 -37.34 16.28
CA ASP A 293 -0.02 -37.55 17.66
C ASP A 293 -1.48 -38.01 17.74
N GLU A 294 -2.37 -37.47 16.91
CA GLU A 294 -3.76 -37.94 16.83
C GLU A 294 -3.84 -39.39 16.33
N LYS A 295 -2.95 -39.78 15.42
CA LYS A 295 -2.86 -41.17 14.96
C LYS A 295 -2.31 -42.09 16.06
N GLU A 296 -1.30 -41.66 16.82
CA GLU A 296 -0.79 -42.40 17.96
C GLU A 296 -1.85 -42.54 19.06
N LEU A 297 -2.55 -41.45 19.40
CA LEU A 297 -3.66 -41.45 20.35
C LEU A 297 -4.76 -42.40 19.91
N ARG A 298 -5.15 -42.34 18.63
CA ARG A 298 -6.14 -43.24 18.05
C ARG A 298 -5.70 -44.70 18.15
N GLN A 299 -4.44 -45.01 17.85
CA GLN A 299 -3.89 -46.37 17.98
C GLN A 299 -3.86 -46.85 19.44
N ALA A 300 -3.47 -45.97 20.38
CA ALA A 300 -3.48 -46.27 21.80
C ALA A 300 -4.91 -46.59 22.27
N LEU A 301 -5.90 -45.76 21.90
CA LEU A 301 -7.31 -46.00 22.21
C LEU A 301 -7.85 -47.29 21.57
N PHE A 302 -7.43 -47.63 20.35
CA PHE A 302 -7.78 -48.91 19.72
C PHE A 302 -7.19 -50.11 20.47
N ALA A 303 -5.94 -50.02 20.96
CA ALA A 303 -5.30 -51.08 21.72
C ALA A 303 -6.02 -51.36 23.06
N LEU A 304 -6.65 -50.32 23.64
CA LEU A 304 -7.44 -50.45 24.86
C LEU A 304 -8.72 -51.27 24.67
N ALA A 305 -9.23 -51.42 23.46
CA ALA A 305 -10.40 -52.25 23.17
C ALA A 305 -10.19 -53.74 23.52
N SER A 306 -8.93 -54.19 23.55
CA SER A 306 -8.54 -55.57 23.91
C SER A 306 -7.90 -55.71 25.30
N ALA A 307 -7.81 -54.62 26.07
CA ALA A 307 -7.15 -54.61 27.37
C ALA A 307 -8.10 -54.91 28.54
N THR A 308 -7.55 -55.41 29.65
CA THR A 308 -8.28 -55.57 30.91
C THR A 308 -8.67 -54.21 31.50
N ARG A 309 -9.83 -54.14 32.17
CA ARG A 309 -10.46 -52.90 32.67
C ARG A 309 -9.52 -52.03 33.51
N GLU A 310 -8.71 -52.64 34.37
CA GLU A 310 -7.73 -51.95 35.23
C GLU A 310 -6.60 -51.31 34.42
N ARG A 311 -6.13 -51.97 33.38
CA ARG A 311 -5.07 -51.47 32.50
C ARG A 311 -5.58 -50.39 31.57
N ALA A 312 -6.81 -50.50 31.09
CA ALA A 312 -7.47 -49.47 30.29
C ALA A 312 -7.70 -48.18 31.10
N ALA A 313 -8.15 -48.28 32.35
CA ALA A 313 -8.33 -47.12 33.22
C ALA A 313 -7.01 -46.38 33.50
N ALA A 314 -5.93 -47.11 33.78
CA ALA A 314 -4.62 -46.51 34.03
C ALA A 314 -4.04 -45.81 32.78
N THR A 315 -4.21 -46.38 31.59
CA THR A 315 -3.73 -45.78 30.34
C THR A 315 -4.56 -44.56 29.93
N LEU A 316 -5.87 -44.55 30.22
CA LEU A 316 -6.71 -43.37 29.95
C LEU A 316 -6.29 -42.15 30.78
N VAL A 317 -5.96 -42.35 32.07
CA VAL A 317 -5.50 -41.27 32.94
C VAL A 317 -4.16 -40.69 32.45
N ASP A 318 -3.19 -41.54 32.05
CA ASP A 318 -1.91 -41.08 31.49
C ASP A 318 -2.10 -40.32 30.15
N LEU A 319 -3.04 -40.75 29.31
CA LEU A 319 -3.38 -40.04 28.07
C LEU A 319 -4.06 -38.69 28.34
N GLU A 320 -4.97 -38.62 29.31
CA GLU A 320 -5.62 -37.36 29.72
C GLU A 320 -4.61 -36.36 30.30
N GLU A 321 -3.66 -36.79 31.13
CA GLU A 321 -2.63 -35.90 31.69
C GLU A 321 -1.71 -35.32 30.62
N ARG A 322 -1.33 -36.12 29.61
CA ARG A 322 -0.52 -35.65 28.47
C ARG A 322 -1.27 -34.64 27.60
N MET A 323 -2.56 -34.87 27.37
CA MET A 323 -3.41 -33.95 26.60
C MET A 323 -3.69 -32.65 27.36
N ALA A 324 -3.92 -32.73 28.67
CA ALA A 324 -4.17 -31.56 29.53
C ALA A 324 -2.94 -30.68 29.76
N ALA A 325 -1.72 -31.24 29.67
CA ALA A 325 -0.48 -30.47 29.69
C ALA A 325 -0.30 -29.65 28.40
N ARG A 326 -0.78 -30.17 27.27
CA ARG A 326 -0.72 -29.51 25.95
C ARG A 326 -1.67 -28.31 25.85
N ASP A 327 -2.92 -28.46 26.27
CA ASP A 327 -3.93 -27.39 26.19
C ASP A 327 -3.61 -26.19 27.12
N ARG A 328 -2.64 -26.33 28.05
CA ARG A 328 -2.13 -25.23 28.88
C ARG A 328 -0.95 -24.47 28.29
N MET A 329 -0.35 -24.96 27.20
CA MET A 329 0.84 -24.35 26.55
C MET A 329 0.51 -23.64 25.23
N GLY A 330 -0.67 -23.85 24.65
CA GLY A 330 -1.20 -23.07 23.51
C GLY A 330 -1.81 -21.75 23.95
#